data_AF-A0A7J4LBS3-F1
#
_entry.id   AF-A0A7J4LBS3-F1
#
_cell.length_a   1.000
_cell.length_b   1.000
_cell.length_c   1.000
_cell.angle_alpha   90.00
_cell.angle_beta   90.00
_cell.angle_gamma   90.00
#
_symmetry.space_group_name_H-M   'P 1'
#
loop_
_entity.id
_entity.type
_entity.pdbx_description
1 polymer ?
#
loop_
_entity_poly.entity_id
_entity_poly.type
_entity_poly.pdbx_seq_one_letter_code
_entity_poly.pdbx_strand_id
1 'polypeptide(L)'
;MFKFNKEDSKLKEIENSVKSAFKAVKEEMEDHLTSINENTEELQEHSAHIDELESKFEKLQERFDEIHMMLSRMTKQGDLSLSETEKNVFMVLYSIEQTPLSYTDISMRTGLTELAVKAHIFSMINKGIPILERQIDGQSFFRLDKKFKELQAKENVLKIDMDNF
;
A
#
# COMPACT_ATOMS: atom_id res chain seq x y z
N MET A 1 -17.67 -81.41 -37.47
CA MET A 1 -17.31 -81.36 -36.03
C MET A 1 -16.42 -80.16 -35.63
N PHE A 2 -15.97 -79.29 -36.54
CA PHE A 2 -14.97 -78.24 -36.24
C PHE A 2 -15.50 -76.83 -35.91
N LYS A 3 -16.81 -76.57 -35.91
CA LYS A 3 -17.36 -75.22 -35.67
C LYS A 3 -17.48 -74.82 -34.19
N PHE A 4 -17.74 -75.77 -33.29
CA PHE A 4 -17.94 -75.50 -31.85
C PHE A 4 -16.69 -74.91 -31.15
N ASN A 5 -15.49 -75.33 -31.57
CA ASN A 5 -14.25 -74.91 -30.92
C ASN A 5 -13.87 -73.44 -31.21
N LYS A 6 -14.44 -72.83 -32.26
CA LYS A 6 -14.13 -71.46 -32.69
C LYS A 6 -15.01 -70.41 -31.98
N GLU A 7 -16.20 -70.80 -31.53
CA GLU A 7 -17.12 -69.93 -30.78
C GLU A 7 -16.69 -69.80 -29.31
N ASP A 8 -16.27 -70.90 -28.68
CA ASP A 8 -15.70 -70.88 -27.32
C ASP A 8 -14.42 -70.04 -27.23
N SER A 9 -13.59 -70.05 -28.28
CA SER A 9 -12.39 -69.21 -28.37
C SER A 9 -12.74 -67.72 -28.38
N LYS A 10 -13.76 -67.31 -29.13
CA LYS A 10 -14.20 -65.91 -29.20
C LYS A 10 -14.84 -65.44 -27.90
N LEU A 11 -15.63 -66.31 -27.26
CA LEU A 11 -16.21 -66.03 -25.95
C LEU A 11 -15.13 -65.79 -24.89
N LYS A 12 -14.06 -66.60 -24.89
CA LYS A 12 -12.89 -66.37 -24.03
C LYS A 12 -12.15 -65.07 -24.32
N GLU A 13 -11.99 -64.70 -25.60
CA GLU A 13 -11.37 -63.42 -25.97
C GLU A 13 -12.19 -62.23 -25.45
N ILE A 14 -13.52 -62.27 -25.60
CA ILE A 14 -14.41 -61.23 -25.08
C ILE A 14 -14.34 -61.16 -23.55
N GLU A 15 -14.39 -62.31 -22.87
CA GLU A 15 -14.27 -62.38 -21.41
C GLU A 15 -12.96 -61.76 -20.91
N ASN A 16 -11.84 -62.08 -21.57
CA ASN A 16 -10.53 -61.52 -21.23
C ASN A 16 -10.46 -60.02 -21.52
N SER A 17 -11.05 -59.56 -22.62
CA SER A 17 -11.11 -58.14 -22.96
C SER A 17 -11.91 -57.34 -21.94
N VAL A 18 -13.08 -57.84 -21.53
CA VAL A 18 -13.93 -57.22 -20.50
C VAL A 18 -13.22 -57.19 -19.15
N LYS A 19 -12.58 -58.29 -18.74
CA LYS A 19 -11.77 -58.34 -17.51
C LYS A 19 -10.63 -57.33 -17.54
N SER A 20 -9.94 -57.20 -18.67
CA SER A 20 -8.86 -56.23 -18.84
C SER A 20 -9.37 -54.79 -18.75
N ALA A 21 -10.50 -54.48 -19.39
CA ALA A 21 -11.11 -53.16 -19.32
C ALA A 21 -11.54 -52.81 -17.89
N PHE A 22 -12.20 -53.74 -17.18
CA PHE A 22 -12.56 -53.54 -15.78
C PHE A 22 -11.36 -53.34 -14.87
N LYS A 23 -10.26 -54.07 -15.12
CA LYS A 23 -9.03 -53.91 -14.37
C LYS A 23 -8.43 -52.51 -14.58
N ALA A 24 -8.38 -52.03 -15.83
CA ALA A 24 -7.89 -50.70 -16.14
C ALA A 24 -8.74 -49.60 -15.48
N VAL A 25 -10.07 -49.71 -15.56
CA VAL A 25 -10.99 -48.77 -14.89
C VAL A 25 -10.77 -48.78 -13.38
N LYS A 26 -10.56 -49.97 -12.79
CA LYS A 26 -10.31 -50.09 -11.36
C LYS A 26 -9.00 -49.40 -10.95
N GLU A 27 -7.93 -49.62 -11.71
CA GLU A 27 -6.63 -48.97 -11.47
C GLU A 27 -6.76 -47.44 -11.58
N GLU A 28 -7.44 -46.93 -12.61
CA GLU A 28 -7.69 -45.49 -12.78
C GLU A 28 -8.52 -44.90 -11.63
N MET A 29 -9.51 -45.63 -11.12
CA MET A 29 -10.29 -45.20 -9.95
C MET A 29 -9.47 -45.19 -8.66
N GLU A 30 -8.55 -46.15 -8.47
CA GLU A 30 -7.64 -46.17 -7.32
C GLU A 30 -6.62 -45.01 -7.39
N ASP A 31 -6.11 -44.69 -8.58
CA ASP A 31 -5.25 -43.53 -8.81
C ASP A 31 -5.99 -42.21 -8.52
N HIS A 32 -7.21 -42.06 -9.03
CA HIS A 32 -8.05 -40.89 -8.76
C HIS A 32 -8.35 -40.73 -7.27
N LEU A 33 -8.67 -41.82 -6.56
CA LEU A 33 -8.92 -41.77 -5.12
C LEU A 33 -7.67 -41.29 -4.36
N THR A 34 -6.50 -41.76 -4.78
CA THR A 34 -5.22 -41.34 -4.18
C THR A 34 -5.00 -39.84 -4.40
N SER A 35 -5.13 -39.35 -5.63
CA SER A 35 -4.99 -37.91 -5.93
C SER A 35 -6.02 -37.04 -5.21
N ILE A 36 -7.25 -37.51 -5.04
CA ILE A 36 -8.28 -36.78 -4.28
C ILE A 36 -7.87 -36.64 -2.81
N ASN A 37 -7.33 -37.71 -2.22
CA ASN A 37 -6.89 -37.69 -0.83
C ASN A 37 -5.69 -36.74 -0.64
N GLU A 38 -4.70 -36.81 -1.53
CA GLU A 38 -3.55 -35.89 -1.53
C GLU A 38 -4.00 -34.42 -1.63
N ASN A 39 -4.87 -34.11 -2.59
CA ASN A 39 -5.43 -32.76 -2.73
C ASN A 39 -6.23 -32.32 -1.50
N THR A 40 -6.90 -33.26 -0.82
CA THR A 40 -7.67 -32.95 0.40
C THR A 40 -6.73 -32.62 1.55
N GLU A 41 -5.62 -33.35 1.68
CA GLU A 41 -4.58 -33.08 2.68
C GLU A 41 -3.90 -31.73 2.43
N GLU A 42 -3.52 -31.44 1.18
CA GLU A 42 -2.95 -30.14 0.80
C GLU A 42 -3.90 -28.97 1.08
N LEU A 43 -5.19 -29.11 0.77
CA LEU A 43 -6.20 -28.09 1.07
C LEU A 43 -6.33 -27.85 2.59
N GLN A 44 -6.25 -28.89 3.40
CA GLN A 44 -6.28 -28.76 4.86
C GLN A 44 -5.05 -28.02 5.39
N GLU A 45 -3.86 -28.34 4.87
CA GLU A 45 -2.62 -27.65 5.22
C GLU A 45 -2.68 -26.15 4.82
N HIS A 46 -3.16 -25.86 3.61
CA HIS A 46 -3.35 -24.48 3.14
C HIS A 46 -4.34 -23.70 4.01
N SER A 47 -5.44 -24.32 4.43
CA SER A 47 -6.39 -23.70 5.35
C SER A 47 -5.72 -23.32 6.67
N ALA A 48 -4.93 -24.23 7.25
CA ALA A 48 -4.21 -23.96 8.50
C ALA A 48 -3.19 -22.81 8.37
N HIS A 49 -2.51 -22.71 7.21
CA HIS A 49 -1.62 -21.59 6.93
C HIS A 49 -2.36 -20.25 6.80
N ILE A 50 -3.56 -20.24 6.21
CA ILE A 50 -4.40 -19.04 6.13
C ILE A 50 -4.80 -18.58 7.53
N ASP A 51 -5.24 -19.50 8.40
CA ASP A 51 -5.61 -19.17 9.78
C ASP A 51 -4.42 -18.55 10.55
N GLU A 52 -3.20 -19.07 10.35
CA GLU A 52 -2.00 -18.50 10.96
C GLU A 52 -1.69 -17.08 10.43
N LEU A 53 -1.89 -16.86 9.13
CA LEU A 53 -1.72 -15.54 8.52
C LEU A 53 -2.75 -14.54 9.01
N GLU A 54 -4.02 -14.93 9.15
CA GLU A 54 -5.07 -14.09 9.72
C GLU A 54 -4.73 -13.67 11.15
N SER A 55 -4.26 -14.60 11.99
CA SER A 55 -3.81 -14.27 13.34
C SER A 55 -2.62 -13.29 13.37
N LYS A 56 -1.68 -13.42 12.41
CA LYS A 56 -0.57 -12.46 12.27
C LYS A 56 -1.08 -11.10 11.79
N PHE A 57 -2.08 -11.07 10.93
CA PHE A 57 -2.69 -9.84 10.41
C PHE A 57 -3.44 -9.09 11.52
N GLU A 58 -4.21 -9.78 12.35
CA GLU A 58 -4.88 -9.20 13.52
C GLU A 58 -3.87 -8.53 14.47
N LYS A 59 -2.77 -9.22 14.79
CA LYS A 59 -1.70 -8.64 15.64
C LYS A 59 -1.02 -7.43 15.00
N LEU A 60 -0.88 -7.41 13.68
CA LEU A 60 -0.36 -6.24 12.97
C LEU A 60 -1.33 -5.08 13.04
N GLN A 61 -2.62 -5.33 12.91
CA GLN A 61 -3.67 -4.32 13.02
C GLN A 61 -3.70 -3.72 14.43
N GLU A 62 -3.63 -4.54 15.48
CA GLU A 62 -3.53 -4.07 16.86
C GLU A 62 -2.32 -3.15 17.08
N ARG A 63 -1.14 -3.53 16.56
CA ARG A 63 0.07 -2.69 16.64
C ARG A 63 -0.06 -1.40 15.83
N PHE A 64 -0.72 -1.46 14.68
CA PHE A 64 -0.97 -0.28 13.87
C PHE A 64 -1.88 0.71 14.59
N ASP A 65 -2.94 0.22 15.24
CA ASP A 65 -3.84 1.03 16.06
C ASP A 65 -3.11 1.65 17.26
N GLU A 66 -2.21 0.89 17.91
CA GLU A 66 -1.36 1.41 18.98
C GLU A 66 -0.45 2.54 18.47
N ILE A 67 0.22 2.35 17.34
CA ILE A 67 1.04 3.39 16.69
C ILE A 67 0.16 4.59 16.33
N HIS A 68 -1.03 4.37 15.79
CA HIS A 68 -1.95 5.45 15.43
C HIS A 68 -2.40 6.25 16.66
N MET A 69 -2.66 5.59 17.78
CA MET A 69 -2.96 6.24 19.06
C MET A 69 -1.75 6.99 19.61
N MET A 70 -0.55 6.42 19.54
CA MET A 70 0.69 7.08 19.95
C MET A 70 0.95 8.33 19.10
N LEU A 71 0.84 8.20 17.77
CA LEU A 71 0.92 9.31 16.84
C LEU A 71 -0.14 10.35 17.18
N SER A 72 -1.41 9.98 17.32
CA SER A 72 -2.49 10.91 17.68
C SER A 72 -2.25 11.64 19.01
N ARG A 73 -1.56 11.01 19.97
CA ARG A 73 -1.16 11.64 21.24
C ARG A 73 0.05 12.55 21.09
N MET A 74 1.02 12.17 20.26
CA MET A 74 2.17 13.01 19.90
C MET A 74 1.74 14.19 19.01
N THR A 75 0.73 13.97 18.18
CA THR A 75 0.08 14.93 17.29
C THR A 75 -1.22 15.46 17.89
N LYS A 76 -1.41 15.39 19.22
CA LYS A 76 -2.45 16.16 19.94
C LYS A 76 -2.43 17.53 19.29
N GLN A 77 -3.43 17.81 18.43
CA GLN A 77 -3.42 18.84 17.40
C GLN A 77 -2.28 19.83 17.63
N GLY A 78 -1.11 19.56 17.04
CA GLY A 78 -0.11 20.61 16.93
C GLY A 78 -0.85 21.72 16.23
N ASP A 79 -1.07 22.83 16.93
CA ASP A 79 -1.90 23.91 16.44
C ASP A 79 -1.38 24.26 15.04
N LEU A 80 -2.08 23.80 13.99
CA LEU A 80 -1.74 24.08 12.59
C LEU A 80 -1.87 25.59 12.33
N SER A 81 -2.34 26.35 13.33
CA SER A 81 -2.18 27.79 13.43
C SER A 81 -0.71 28.17 13.24
N LEU A 82 -0.47 28.77 12.10
CA LEU A 82 0.76 29.49 11.82
C LEU A 82 0.75 30.82 12.57
N SER A 83 1.90 31.22 13.11
CA SER A 83 2.10 32.60 13.57
C SER A 83 1.91 33.56 12.40
N GLU A 84 1.66 34.84 12.67
CA GLU A 84 1.51 35.84 11.61
C GLU A 84 2.74 35.91 10.69
N THR A 85 3.93 35.77 11.26
CA THR A 85 5.18 35.69 10.48
C THR A 85 5.29 34.41 9.66
N GLU A 86 4.87 33.26 10.19
CA GLU A 86 4.83 32.00 9.44
C GLU A 86 3.79 32.05 8.32
N LYS A 87 2.63 32.69 8.54
CA LYS A 87 1.64 32.94 7.49
C LYS A 87 2.24 33.74 6.35
N ASN A 88 3.00 34.80 6.64
CA ASN A 88 3.67 35.60 5.60
C ASN A 88 4.64 34.75 4.76
N VAL A 89 5.48 33.94 5.42
CA VAL A 89 6.41 33.02 4.73
C VAL A 89 5.65 31.98 3.91
N PHE A 90 4.58 31.41 4.49
CA PHE A 90 3.71 30.45 3.81
C PHE A 90 3.07 31.04 2.56
N MET A 91 2.53 32.27 2.62
CA MET A 91 1.89 32.94 1.49
C MET A 91 2.87 33.19 0.34
N VAL A 92 4.12 33.55 0.65
CA VAL A 92 5.18 33.68 -0.36
C VAL A 92 5.43 32.35 -1.07
N LEU A 93 5.50 31.23 -0.33
CA LEU A 93 5.65 29.89 -0.90
C LEU A 93 4.38 29.37 -1.59
N TYR A 94 3.21 29.85 -1.18
CA TYR A 94 1.92 29.50 -1.77
C TYR A 94 1.73 30.17 -3.13
N SER A 95 2.17 31.42 -3.27
CA SER A 95 2.02 32.24 -4.48
C SER A 95 2.89 31.80 -5.66
N ILE A 96 3.92 30.97 -5.43
CA ILE A 96 4.82 30.50 -6.50
C ILE A 96 4.32 29.19 -7.13
N GLU A 97 4.12 29.16 -8.45
CA GLU A 97 3.65 27.94 -9.13
C GLU A 97 4.79 27.01 -9.58
N GLN A 98 5.87 27.57 -10.14
CA GLN A 98 6.88 26.76 -10.84
C GLN A 98 8.30 26.92 -10.32
N THR A 99 8.69 28.14 -9.93
CA THR A 99 10.06 28.44 -9.49
C THR A 99 10.19 28.28 -7.98
N PRO A 100 11.01 27.33 -7.49
CA PRO A 100 11.28 27.22 -6.05
C PRO A 100 12.13 28.41 -5.61
N LEU A 101 11.96 28.84 -4.35
CA LEU A 101 12.60 30.04 -3.81
C LEU A 101 13.76 29.69 -2.87
N SER A 102 14.85 30.43 -2.94
CA SER A 102 15.92 30.34 -1.96
C SER A 102 15.55 31.07 -0.65
N TYR A 103 16.35 30.87 0.41
CA TYR A 103 16.21 31.67 1.63
C TYR A 103 16.28 33.17 1.36
N THR A 104 17.20 33.59 0.49
CA THR A 104 17.40 35.00 0.08
C THR A 104 16.17 35.57 -0.62
N ASP A 105 15.53 34.79 -1.50
CA ASP A 105 14.32 35.23 -2.20
C ASP A 105 13.15 35.44 -1.23
N ILE A 106 13.01 34.53 -0.28
CA ILE A 106 11.95 34.60 0.74
C ILE A 106 12.24 35.75 1.71
N SER A 107 13.49 35.97 2.12
CA SER A 107 13.86 37.11 2.98
C SER A 107 13.55 38.45 2.32
N MET A 108 13.87 38.59 1.02
CA MET A 108 13.56 39.83 0.28
C MET A 108 12.06 40.10 0.19
N ARG A 109 11.23 39.06 0.02
CA ARG A 109 9.78 39.20 -0.12
C ARG A 109 9.05 39.41 1.20
N THR A 110 9.58 38.84 2.29
CA THR A 110 8.95 38.92 3.62
C THR A 110 9.51 40.04 4.49
N GLY A 111 10.67 40.61 4.13
CA GLY A 111 11.40 41.58 4.96
C GLY A 111 12.09 40.96 6.18
N LEU A 112 12.08 39.63 6.30
CA LEU A 112 12.72 38.89 7.39
C LEU A 112 14.19 38.61 7.06
N THR A 113 15.02 38.36 8.08
CA THR A 113 16.38 37.87 7.86
C THR A 113 16.38 36.42 7.39
N GLU A 114 17.37 35.99 6.62
CA GLU A 114 17.47 34.58 6.17
C GLU A 114 17.46 33.58 7.33
N LEU A 115 18.06 33.95 8.47
CA LEU A 115 18.04 33.14 9.69
C LEU A 115 16.61 32.97 10.23
N ALA A 116 15.83 34.05 10.25
CA ALA A 116 14.43 34.00 10.67
C ALA A 116 13.58 33.17 9.69
N VAL A 117 13.79 33.35 8.38
CA VAL A 117 13.12 32.52 7.35
C VAL A 117 13.42 31.04 7.56
N LYS A 118 14.69 30.69 7.81
CA LYS A 118 15.10 29.29 8.09
C LYS A 118 14.40 28.73 9.32
N ALA A 119 14.33 29.50 10.39
CA ALA A 119 13.61 29.09 11.60
C ALA A 119 12.11 28.88 11.34
N HIS A 120 11.46 29.78 10.57
CA HIS A 120 10.04 29.67 10.23
C HIS A 120 9.74 28.49 9.28
N ILE A 121 10.60 28.23 8.29
CA ILE A 121 10.47 27.04 7.42
C ILE A 121 10.58 25.76 8.24
N PHE A 122 11.58 25.68 9.12
CA PHE A 122 11.74 24.52 10.01
C PHE A 122 10.53 24.34 10.94
N SER A 123 10.00 25.43 11.50
CA SER A 123 8.78 25.41 12.32
C SER A 123 7.57 24.87 11.53
N MET A 124 7.35 25.35 10.30
CA MET A 124 6.26 24.87 9.43
C MET A 124 6.38 23.38 9.10
N ILE A 125 7.59 22.88 8.85
CA ILE A 125 7.84 21.45 8.63
C ILE A 125 7.50 20.65 9.90
N ASN A 126 7.90 21.13 11.07
CA ASN A 126 7.56 20.48 12.35
C ASN A 126 6.07 20.50 12.66
N LYS A 127 5.33 21.50 12.15
CA LYS A 127 3.87 21.56 12.20
C LYS A 127 3.18 20.63 11.19
N GLY A 128 3.94 19.94 10.34
CA GLY A 128 3.40 19.00 9.36
C GLY A 128 3.03 19.62 8.02
N ILE A 129 3.50 20.83 7.72
CA ILE A 129 3.31 21.44 6.39
C ILE A 129 4.35 20.84 5.42
N PRO A 130 3.92 20.21 4.32
CA PRO A 130 4.81 19.55 3.38
C PRO A 130 5.51 20.58 2.48
N ILE A 131 6.72 20.98 2.88
CA ILE A 131 7.65 21.82 2.12
C ILE A 131 8.69 20.92 1.46
N LEU A 132 8.81 21.03 0.14
CA LEU A 132 9.82 20.33 -0.66
C LEU A 132 11.09 21.18 -0.75
N GLU A 133 12.21 20.61 -0.32
CA GLU A 133 13.55 21.20 -0.45
C GLU A 133 14.30 20.55 -1.63
N ARG A 134 15.01 21.38 -2.39
CA ARG A 134 15.96 20.95 -3.44
C ARG A 134 17.25 21.73 -3.30
N GLN A 135 18.39 21.04 -3.35
CA GLN A 135 19.70 21.69 -3.43
C GLN A 135 20.14 21.85 -4.88
N ILE A 136 20.54 23.06 -5.26
CA ILE A 136 21.12 23.40 -6.57
C ILE A 136 22.37 24.24 -6.28
N ASP A 137 23.54 23.80 -6.77
CA ASP A 137 24.83 24.48 -6.60
C ASP A 137 25.16 24.84 -5.13
N GLY A 138 24.77 23.97 -4.18
CA GLY A 138 25.01 24.18 -2.75
C GLY A 138 24.03 25.12 -2.05
N GLN A 139 23.03 25.65 -2.78
CA GLN A 139 21.97 26.48 -2.23
C GLN A 139 20.65 25.70 -2.14
N SER A 140 19.94 25.84 -1.00
CA SER A 140 18.63 25.22 -0.80
C SER A 140 17.50 26.08 -1.38
N PHE A 141 16.61 25.44 -2.12
CA PHE A 141 15.41 26.01 -2.72
C PHE A 141 14.17 25.28 -2.22
N PHE A 142 13.11 26.04 -1.94
CA PHE A 142 11.90 25.58 -1.27
C PHE A 142 10.65 25.81 -2.13
N ARG A 143 9.71 24.87 -2.07
CA ARG A 143 8.35 25.01 -2.62
C ARG A 143 7.37 24.17 -1.80
N LEU A 144 6.09 24.53 -1.80
CA LEU A 144 5.06 23.65 -1.20
C LEU A 144 4.76 22.46 -2.11
N ASP A 145 4.37 21.34 -1.48
CA ASP A 145 3.84 20.19 -2.20
C ASP A 145 2.53 20.55 -2.95
N LYS A 146 2.41 20.07 -4.20
CA LYS A 146 1.28 20.40 -5.08
C LYS A 146 -0.05 19.88 -4.51
N LYS A 147 -0.07 18.66 -3.98
CA LYS A 147 -1.30 18.07 -3.41
C LYS A 147 -1.74 18.85 -2.18
N PHE A 148 -0.79 19.33 -1.38
CA PHE A 148 -1.10 20.17 -0.24
C PHE A 148 -1.67 21.54 -0.65
N LYS A 149 -1.16 22.17 -1.72
CA LYS A 149 -1.76 23.41 -2.24
C LYS A 149 -3.22 23.24 -2.66
N GLU A 150 -3.51 22.14 -3.35
CA GLU A 150 -4.88 21.77 -3.76
C GLU A 150 -5.77 21.52 -2.54
N LEU A 151 -5.26 20.81 -1.53
CA LEU A 151 -5.96 20.57 -0.27
C LEU A 151 -6.26 21.87 0.48
N GLN A 152 -5.28 22.77 0.59
CA GLN A 152 -5.45 24.09 1.20
C GLN A 152 -6.47 24.96 0.44
N ALA A 153 -6.48 24.91 -0.90
CA ALA A 153 -7.46 25.65 -1.70
C ALA A 153 -8.89 25.12 -1.53
N LYS A 154 -9.04 23.79 -1.39
CA LYS A 154 -10.35 23.13 -1.29
C LYS A 154 -10.94 23.17 0.11
N GLU A 155 -10.12 22.98 1.13
CA GLU A 155 -10.58 22.69 2.50
C GLU A 155 -10.08 23.72 3.53
N ASN A 156 -9.24 24.68 3.13
CA ASN A 156 -8.64 25.69 4.00
C ASN A 156 -8.06 25.11 5.31
N VAL A 157 -7.25 24.05 5.18
CA VAL A 157 -6.73 23.26 6.31
C VAL A 157 -5.91 24.07 7.31
N LEU A 158 -5.26 25.17 6.88
CA LEU A 158 -4.50 26.10 7.73
C LEU A 158 -5.33 27.27 8.27
N LYS A 159 -6.61 27.41 7.87
CA LYS A 159 -7.50 28.52 8.25
C LYS A 159 -6.87 29.90 8.04
N ILE A 160 -6.32 30.12 6.85
CA ILE A 160 -5.71 31.39 6.44
C ILE A 160 -6.66 32.07 5.45
N ASP A 161 -6.94 33.35 5.67
CA ASP A 161 -7.67 34.17 4.71
C ASP A 161 -6.74 34.53 3.55
N MET A 162 -6.98 33.91 2.39
CA MET A 162 -6.18 34.09 1.19
C MET A 162 -6.52 35.38 0.43
N ASP A 163 -7.62 36.04 0.78
CA ASP A 163 -8.19 37.19 0.05
C ASP A 163 -7.66 38.56 0.52
N ASN A 164 -6.86 38.61 1.59
CA ASN A 164 -6.42 39.86 2.24
C ASN A 164 -4.96 40.27 1.94
N PHE A 165 -4.32 39.70 0.91
CA PHE A 165 -2.92 39.99 0.57
C PHE A 165 -2.68 40.16 -0.93
#